data_AF-A0A964A1S9-F1
#
_entry.id   AF-A0A964A1S9-F1
#
_cell.length_a   1.000
_cell.length_b   1.000
_cell.length_c   1.000
_cell.angle_alpha   90.00
_cell.angle_beta   90.00
_cell.angle_gamma   90.00
#
_symmetry.space_group_name_H-M   'P 1'
#
loop_
_entity.id
_entity.type
_entity.pdbx_description
1 polymer ?
#
loop_
_entity_poly.entity_id
_entity_poly.type
_entity_poly.pdbx_seq_one_letter_code
_entity_poly.pdbx_strand_id
1 'polypeptide(L)'
;MYKLSRLPNAKVAIVDVRKYDHTKKEFMLNQPHLGLDKPYRTVLVQGWSFRNPQLVEKHRKEIIAYMMPKQYYMDSAKRWRDSVMDQKHQTVLVGIHMRLGDFKDFEGGRYYYEVKVYEKLVSHIRSILPNASFVVFSNESVDISIPGLYIQRSGGNAMEDLVRMSMCHYIAGPPSTFSICAAFVGHALLYHMHYATSMPALEEFQEVVSF
;
A
#
# COMPACT_ATOMS: atom_id res chain seq x y z
N MET A 1 -8.73 6.94 -29.05
CA MET A 1 -8.33 5.83 -29.95
C MET A 1 -6.94 5.34 -29.56
N TYR A 2 -6.79 4.03 -29.29
CA TYR A 2 -5.52 3.35 -28.97
C TYR A 2 -4.90 2.85 -30.28
N LYS A 3 -3.58 2.85 -30.40
CA LYS A 3 -2.90 2.45 -31.63
C LYS A 3 -2.65 0.93 -31.61
N LEU A 4 -3.56 0.17 -32.21
CA LEU A 4 -3.37 -1.27 -32.43
C LEU A 4 -2.49 -1.49 -33.67
N SER A 5 -1.21 -1.81 -33.49
CA SER A 5 -0.34 -2.25 -34.59
C SER A 5 -0.34 -3.79 -34.67
N ARG A 6 -0.71 -4.33 -35.83
CA ARG A 6 -0.66 -5.78 -36.10
C ARG A 6 0.67 -6.14 -36.74
N LEU A 7 1.39 -7.11 -36.17
CA LEU A 7 2.52 -7.75 -36.85
C LEU A 7 2.00 -8.91 -37.72
N PRO A 8 2.48 -9.07 -38.96
CA PRO A 8 1.81 -9.85 -40.00
C PRO A 8 1.57 -11.34 -39.70
N ASN A 9 2.28 -11.96 -38.76
CA ASN A 9 2.14 -13.40 -38.44
C ASN A 9 1.88 -13.73 -36.96
N ALA A 10 1.63 -12.74 -36.11
CA ALA A 10 1.33 -12.97 -34.70
C ALA A 10 0.09 -12.17 -34.31
N LYS A 11 -0.91 -12.84 -33.71
CA LYS A 11 -2.09 -12.18 -33.11
C LYS A 11 -1.67 -11.41 -31.85
N VAL A 12 -0.87 -10.36 -32.02
CA VAL A 12 -0.39 -9.48 -30.95
C VAL A 12 -1.22 -8.21 -30.94
N ALA A 13 -1.72 -7.82 -29.77
CA ALA A 13 -2.27 -6.49 -29.53
C ALA A 13 -1.27 -5.64 -28.75
N ILE A 14 -1.21 -4.35 -29.07
CA ILE A 14 -0.50 -3.36 -28.26
C ILE A 14 -1.54 -2.37 -27.74
N VAL A 15 -1.60 -2.22 -26.42
CA VAL A 15 -2.46 -1.27 -25.72
C VAL A 15 -1.58 -0.24 -25.04
N ASP A 16 -1.42 0.91 -25.70
CA ASP A 16 -0.63 2.04 -25.18
C ASP A 16 -1.57 3.14 -24.67
N VAL A 17 -1.54 3.35 -23.36
CA VAL A 17 -2.36 4.33 -22.65
C VAL A 17 -1.54 5.49 -22.08
N ARG A 18 -0.24 5.57 -22.36
CA ARG A 18 0.68 6.55 -21.75
C ARG A 18 0.22 8.01 -21.86
N LYS A 19 -0.49 8.34 -22.94
CA LYS A 19 -1.10 9.67 -23.11
C LYS A 19 -2.12 10.05 -22.03
N TYR A 20 -2.52 9.10 -21.19
CA TYR A 20 -3.46 9.28 -20.09
C TYR A 20 -2.79 9.13 -18.72
N ASP A 21 -1.47 8.92 -18.64
CA ASP A 21 -0.76 8.70 -17.36
C ASP A 21 -0.84 9.90 -16.41
N HIS A 22 -1.02 11.10 -16.95
CA HIS A 22 -1.24 12.33 -16.18
C HIS A 22 -2.70 12.52 -15.74
N THR A 23 -3.59 11.58 -16.09
CA THR A 23 -5.01 11.62 -15.75
C THR A 23 -5.32 10.55 -14.71
N LYS A 24 -6.44 10.70 -13.99
CA LYS A 24 -6.93 9.66 -13.07
C LYS A 24 -7.74 8.57 -13.77
N LYS A 25 -7.59 8.45 -15.10
CA LYS A 25 -8.37 7.50 -15.88
C LYS A 25 -7.88 6.09 -15.61
N GLU A 26 -8.82 5.20 -15.31
CA GLU A 26 -8.54 3.77 -15.17
C GLU A 26 -8.89 3.01 -16.45
N PHE A 27 -8.13 1.94 -16.71
CA PHE A 27 -8.24 1.08 -17.89
C PHE A 27 -8.57 -0.34 -17.45
N MET A 28 -9.86 -0.61 -17.33
CA MET A 28 -10.37 -1.94 -16.96
C MET A 28 -10.07 -2.96 -18.07
N LEU A 29 -9.18 -3.92 -17.79
CA LEU A 29 -8.70 -4.89 -18.78
C LEU A 29 -9.81 -5.83 -19.30
N ASN A 30 -10.90 -5.97 -18.55
CA ASN A 30 -12.07 -6.77 -18.91
C ASN A 30 -13.14 -5.98 -19.70
N GLN A 31 -12.89 -4.71 -20.04
CA GLN A 31 -13.88 -3.86 -20.69
C GLN A 31 -13.57 -3.63 -22.17
N PRO A 32 -14.59 -3.47 -23.03
CA PRO A 32 -14.41 -3.31 -24.49
C PRO A 32 -13.59 -2.09 -24.92
N HIS A 33 -13.45 -1.08 -24.05
CA HIS A 33 -12.81 0.19 -24.39
C HIS A 33 -11.33 0.06 -24.79
N LEU A 34 -10.68 -1.08 -24.55
CA LEU A 34 -9.28 -1.33 -24.96
C LEU A 34 -9.14 -2.00 -26.34
N GLY A 35 -10.24 -2.34 -27.02
CA GLY A 35 -10.17 -3.04 -28.31
C GLY A 35 -9.61 -4.48 -28.20
N LEU A 36 -9.82 -5.09 -27.03
CA LEU A 36 -9.47 -6.47 -26.71
C LEU A 36 -10.65 -7.44 -26.94
N ASP A 37 -11.58 -7.08 -27.81
CA ASP A 37 -12.80 -7.82 -28.19
C ASP A 37 -12.51 -9.10 -29.00
N LYS A 38 -11.28 -9.28 -29.44
CA LYS A 38 -10.82 -10.44 -30.23
C LYS A 38 -9.79 -11.24 -29.44
N PRO A 39 -9.72 -12.57 -29.65
CA PRO A 39 -8.68 -13.37 -29.02
C PRO A 39 -7.31 -13.03 -29.62
N TYR A 40 -6.46 -12.43 -28.79
CA TYR A 40 -5.04 -12.19 -29.08
C TYR A 40 -4.20 -13.26 -28.38
N ARG A 41 -3.15 -13.74 -29.04
CA ARG A 41 -2.18 -14.66 -28.45
C ARG A 41 -1.30 -13.94 -27.43
N THR A 42 -1.02 -12.66 -27.67
CA THR A 42 -0.18 -11.84 -26.81
C THR A 42 -0.76 -10.43 -26.76
N VAL A 43 -0.84 -9.86 -25.57
CA VAL A 43 -1.23 -8.46 -25.37
C VAL A 43 -0.08 -7.77 -24.66
N LEU A 44 0.47 -6.73 -25.29
CA LEU A 44 1.49 -5.86 -24.70
C LEU A 44 0.79 -4.61 -24.19
N VAL A 45 0.87 -4.36 -22.90
CA VAL A 45 0.27 -3.18 -22.25
C VAL A 45 1.38 -2.19 -21.88
N GLN A 46 1.13 -0.90 -22.09
CA GLN A 46 2.07 0.15 -21.75
C GLN A 46 1.34 1.40 -21.22
N GLY A 47 1.81 1.93 -20.11
CA GLY A 47 1.21 3.06 -19.38
C GLY A 47 0.75 2.67 -17.98
N TRP A 48 0.04 3.58 -17.32
CA TRP A 48 -0.44 3.44 -15.95
C TRP A 48 -1.93 3.10 -15.89
N SER A 49 -2.37 2.69 -14.70
CA SER A 49 -3.78 2.54 -14.32
C SER A 49 -4.57 1.43 -15.02
N PHE A 50 -3.90 0.35 -15.45
CA PHE A 50 -4.60 -0.89 -15.81
C PHE A 50 -5.18 -1.54 -14.54
N ARG A 51 -6.45 -1.98 -14.62
CA ARG A 51 -7.19 -2.54 -13.48
C ARG A 51 -7.96 -3.78 -13.89
N ASN A 52 -8.12 -4.71 -12.95
CA ASN A 52 -9.08 -5.80 -13.02
C ASN A 52 -9.31 -6.37 -11.62
N PRO A 53 -10.03 -5.66 -10.75
CA PRO A 53 -10.11 -6.01 -9.34
C PRO A 53 -10.71 -7.41 -9.11
N GLN A 54 -11.62 -7.84 -9.98
CA GLN A 54 -12.22 -9.17 -9.90
C GLN A 54 -11.19 -10.29 -10.13
N LEU A 55 -10.24 -10.11 -11.07
CA LEU A 55 -9.18 -11.08 -11.29
C LEU A 55 -8.09 -11.02 -10.21
N VAL A 56 -7.81 -9.82 -9.67
CA VAL A 56 -6.88 -9.68 -8.55
C VAL A 56 -7.39 -10.43 -7.34
N GLU A 57 -8.68 -10.28 -7.01
CA GLU A 57 -9.32 -11.00 -5.91
C GLU A 57 -9.35 -12.52 -6.18
N LYS A 58 -9.78 -12.93 -7.38
CA LYS A 58 -9.84 -14.34 -7.79
C LYS A 58 -8.49 -15.05 -7.70
N HIS A 59 -7.40 -14.38 -8.08
CA HIS A 59 -6.05 -14.93 -8.14
C HIS A 59 -5.14 -14.42 -7.02
N ARG A 60 -5.75 -13.94 -5.92
CA ARG A 60 -5.03 -13.28 -4.83
C ARG A 60 -3.88 -14.11 -4.28
N LYS A 61 -4.09 -15.41 -4.08
CA LYS A 61 -3.08 -16.33 -3.52
C LYS A 61 -1.85 -16.41 -4.43
N GLU A 62 -2.07 -16.57 -5.74
CA GLU A 62 -1.00 -16.65 -6.73
C GLU A 62 -0.26 -15.32 -6.88
N ILE A 63 -0.98 -14.19 -6.85
CA ILE A 63 -0.38 -12.86 -6.89
C ILE A 63 0.48 -12.62 -5.66
N ILE A 64 -0.03 -12.91 -4.46
CA ILE A 64 0.75 -12.80 -3.21
C ILE A 64 2.01 -13.65 -3.32
N ALA A 65 1.89 -14.93 -3.72
CA ALA A 65 3.04 -15.83 -3.87
C ALA A 65 4.09 -15.28 -4.85
N TYR A 66 3.67 -14.63 -5.94
CA TYR A 66 4.57 -14.00 -6.91
C TYR A 66 5.22 -12.72 -6.36
N MET A 67 4.48 -11.94 -5.58
CA MET A 67 4.95 -10.69 -4.98
C MET A 67 5.78 -10.89 -3.70
N MET A 68 5.85 -12.12 -3.19
CA MET A 68 6.59 -12.42 -1.95
C MET A 68 8.05 -11.96 -2.04
N PRO A 69 8.52 -11.16 -1.07
CA PRO A 69 9.92 -10.81 -0.97
C PRO A 69 10.83 -12.03 -0.86
N LYS A 70 12.10 -11.85 -1.26
CA LYS A 70 13.14 -12.89 -1.06
C LYS A 70 13.24 -13.28 0.41
N GLN A 71 13.53 -14.55 0.68
CA GLN A 71 13.53 -15.13 2.02
C GLN A 71 14.37 -14.33 3.04
N TYR A 72 15.52 -13.80 2.64
CA TYR A 72 16.37 -13.02 3.55
C TYR A 72 15.69 -11.72 4.05
N TYR A 73 14.85 -11.07 3.23
CA TYR A 73 14.05 -9.92 3.68
C TYR A 73 12.99 -10.38 4.67
N MET A 74 12.35 -11.52 4.40
CA MET A 74 11.35 -12.10 5.30
C MET A 74 11.96 -12.44 6.66
N ASP A 75 13.15 -13.06 6.69
CA ASP A 75 13.82 -13.45 7.93
C ASP A 75 14.37 -12.23 8.70
N SER A 76 14.83 -11.20 7.97
CA SER A 76 15.18 -9.90 8.57
C SER A 76 13.96 -9.23 9.21
N ALA A 77 12.83 -9.17 8.49
CA ALA A 77 11.59 -8.57 8.98
C ALA A 77 10.99 -9.33 10.16
N LYS A 78 11.10 -10.67 10.21
CA LYS A 78 10.68 -11.47 11.38
C LYS A 78 11.48 -11.13 12.63
N ARG A 79 12.82 -11.13 12.54
CA ARG A 79 13.70 -10.75 13.65
C ARG A 79 13.43 -9.32 14.13
N TRP A 80 13.23 -8.41 13.18
CA TRP A 80 12.85 -7.04 13.47
C TRP A 80 11.50 -6.98 14.22
N ARG A 81 10.47 -7.66 13.71
CA ARG A 81 9.15 -7.71 14.34
C ARG A 81 9.23 -8.22 15.77
N ASP A 82 9.96 -9.31 15.98
CA ASP A 82 10.10 -9.92 17.31
C ASP A 82 10.80 -8.94 18.28
N SER A 83 11.82 -8.19 17.81
CA SER A 83 12.47 -7.15 18.61
C SER A 83 11.56 -5.97 18.96
N VAL A 84 10.60 -5.64 18.09
CA VAL A 84 9.62 -4.57 18.31
C VAL A 84 8.52 -5.01 19.29
N MET A 85 8.14 -6.28 19.24
CA MET A 85 7.02 -6.87 20.00
C MET A 85 7.42 -7.40 21.39
N ASP A 86 8.70 -7.50 21.74
CA ASP A 86 9.18 -8.03 23.04
C ASP A 86 8.87 -7.13 24.26
N GLN A 87 7.92 -6.21 24.13
CA GLN A 87 7.42 -5.42 25.25
C GLN A 87 6.29 -6.20 25.94
N LYS A 88 6.47 -6.48 27.24
CA LYS A 88 5.49 -7.21 28.06
C LYS A 88 4.08 -6.66 27.83
N HIS A 89 3.15 -7.54 27.45
CA HIS A 89 1.72 -7.29 27.21
C HIS A 89 1.30 -6.70 25.84
N GLN A 90 2.23 -6.41 24.92
CA GLN A 90 1.86 -5.97 23.57
C GLN A 90 1.66 -7.17 22.64
N THR A 91 0.47 -7.28 22.03
CA THR A 91 0.11 -8.39 21.11
C THR A 91 -0.26 -7.91 19.71
N VAL A 92 -0.39 -6.60 19.52
CA VAL A 92 -0.80 -5.98 18.27
C VAL A 92 0.28 -5.03 17.79
N LEU A 93 0.67 -5.15 16.51
CA LEU A 93 1.61 -4.24 15.86
C LEU A 93 0.85 -3.34 14.90
N VAL A 94 0.95 -2.02 15.11
CA VAL A 94 0.32 -1.00 14.27
C VAL A 94 1.41 -0.21 13.53
N GLY A 95 1.36 -0.26 12.19
CA GLY A 95 2.20 0.54 11.32
C GLY A 95 1.56 1.89 11.00
N ILE A 96 2.26 2.98 11.28
CA ILE A 96 1.87 4.34 10.90
C ILE A 96 2.68 4.72 9.66
N HIS A 97 2.00 4.77 8.51
CA HIS A 97 2.61 5.16 7.26
C HIS A 97 2.54 6.68 7.08
N MET A 98 3.69 7.34 7.19
CA MET A 98 3.85 8.77 6.99
C MET A 98 4.49 9.03 5.63
N ARG A 99 3.68 9.45 4.66
CA ARG A 99 4.16 9.83 3.34
C ARG A 99 4.24 11.35 3.24
N LEU A 100 5.46 11.88 3.31
CA LEU A 100 5.73 13.31 3.38
C LEU A 100 6.30 13.81 2.04
N GLY A 101 7.59 13.59 1.78
CA GLY A 101 8.36 14.13 0.65
C GLY A 101 7.59 14.54 -0.61
N ASP A 102 7.36 13.58 -1.50
CA ASP A 102 6.62 13.79 -2.76
C ASP A 102 5.15 14.16 -2.55
N PHE A 103 4.60 13.88 -1.37
CA PHE A 103 3.21 14.19 -1.04
C PHE A 103 2.95 15.69 -0.84
N LYS A 104 4.00 16.50 -0.67
CA LYS A 104 3.89 17.98 -0.68
C LYS A 104 3.25 18.50 -1.97
N ASP A 105 3.57 17.86 -3.10
CA ASP A 105 3.09 18.24 -4.43
C ASP A 105 2.02 17.29 -4.97
N PHE A 106 2.05 16.01 -4.57
CA PHE A 106 1.09 15.00 -5.01
C PHE A 106 -0.35 15.41 -4.69
N GLU A 107 -1.23 15.35 -5.70
CA GLU A 107 -2.65 15.73 -5.56
C GLU A 107 -2.82 17.15 -4.98
N GLY A 108 -1.89 18.06 -5.28
CA GLY A 108 -1.88 19.43 -4.76
C GLY A 108 -1.65 19.50 -3.25
N GLY A 109 -0.93 18.54 -2.67
CA GLY A 109 -0.64 18.49 -1.24
C GLY A 109 -1.77 17.95 -0.37
N ARG A 110 -2.87 17.48 -0.98
CA ARG A 110 -4.08 17.05 -0.24
C ARG A 110 -3.82 15.98 0.83
N TYR A 111 -2.86 15.10 0.59
CA TYR A 111 -2.53 13.99 1.47
C TYR A 111 -1.25 14.20 2.28
N TYR A 112 -0.67 15.40 2.19
CA TYR A 112 0.44 15.80 3.05
C TYR A 112 -0.10 16.23 4.41
N TYR A 113 0.32 15.55 5.46
CA TYR A 113 -0.09 15.85 6.83
C TYR A 113 1.11 16.18 7.71
N GLU A 114 0.96 17.16 8.59
CA GLU A 114 1.97 17.48 9.60
C GLU A 114 2.09 16.36 10.64
N VAL A 115 3.25 16.26 11.31
CA VAL A 115 3.51 15.27 12.38
C VAL A 115 2.41 15.25 13.45
N LYS A 116 1.89 16.43 13.82
CA LYS A 116 0.82 16.56 14.82
C LYS A 116 -0.48 15.83 14.45
N VAL A 117 -0.75 15.65 13.15
CA VAL A 117 -1.90 14.86 12.67
C VAL A 117 -1.69 13.39 13.02
N TYR A 118 -0.48 12.88 12.79
CA TYR A 118 -0.12 11.50 13.11
C TYR A 118 -0.03 11.27 14.63
N GLU A 119 0.42 12.24 15.43
CA GLU A 119 0.37 12.16 16.90
C GLU A 119 -1.06 11.97 17.42
N LYS A 120 -2.02 12.72 16.86
CA LYS A 120 -3.45 12.55 17.18
C LYS A 120 -3.97 11.19 16.74
N LEU A 121 -3.61 10.74 15.55
CA LEU A 121 -3.98 9.43 15.04
C LEU A 121 -3.47 8.30 15.95
N VAL A 122 -2.19 8.32 16.31
CA VAL A 122 -1.60 7.31 17.20
C VAL A 122 -2.27 7.34 18.58
N SER A 123 -2.51 8.53 19.14
CA SER A 123 -3.22 8.67 20.41
C SER A 123 -4.63 8.07 20.34
N HIS A 124 -5.35 8.33 19.26
CA HIS A 124 -6.67 7.78 19.01
C HIS A 124 -6.64 6.25 18.86
N ILE A 125 -5.77 5.71 18.01
CA ILE A 125 -5.62 4.26 17.80
C ILE A 125 -5.25 3.57 19.12
N ARG A 126 -4.36 4.15 19.94
CA ARG A 126 -4.02 3.62 21.26
C ARG A 126 -5.25 3.52 22.18
N SER A 127 -6.18 4.46 22.09
CA SER A 127 -7.40 4.44 22.91
C SER A 127 -8.33 3.26 22.58
N ILE A 128 -8.35 2.83 21.31
CA ILE A 128 -9.17 1.70 20.83
C ILE A 128 -8.40 0.37 20.79
N LEU A 129 -7.06 0.42 20.74
CA LEU A 129 -6.15 -0.72 20.76
C LEU A 129 -5.08 -0.52 21.87
N PRO A 130 -5.44 -0.69 23.16
CA PRO A 130 -4.54 -0.37 24.28
C PRO A 130 -3.28 -1.26 24.35
N ASN A 131 -3.31 -2.45 23.73
CA ASN A 131 -2.20 -3.41 23.71
C ASN A 131 -1.32 -3.29 22.44
N ALA A 132 -1.40 -2.16 21.73
CA ALA A 132 -0.66 -1.93 20.49
C ALA A 132 0.75 -1.40 20.71
N SER A 133 1.72 -1.98 19.99
CA SER A 133 3.01 -1.37 19.67
C SER A 133 2.87 -0.53 18.40
N PHE A 134 3.53 0.62 18.34
CA PHE A 134 3.49 1.51 17.19
C PHE A 134 4.84 1.61 16.51
N VAL A 135 4.84 1.50 15.17
CA VAL A 135 6.01 1.72 14.32
C VAL A 135 5.68 2.77 13.26
N VAL A 136 6.56 3.74 13.09
CA VAL A 136 6.51 4.74 12.01
C VAL A 136 7.32 4.27 10.81
N PHE A 137 6.67 4.30 9.66
CA PHE A 137 7.28 4.10 8.34
C PHE A 137 7.19 5.42 7.57
N SER A 138 8.32 5.98 7.17
CA SER A 138 8.33 7.25 6.43
C SER A 138 9.42 7.32 5.37
N ASN A 139 9.13 8.05 4.29
CA ASN A 139 10.10 8.41 3.28
C ASN A 139 10.97 9.61 3.68
N GLU A 140 10.72 10.24 4.82
CA GLU A 140 11.57 11.28 5.41
C GLU A 140 12.04 10.87 6.81
N SER A 141 13.08 11.54 7.32
CA SER A 141 13.53 11.33 8.69
C SER A 141 12.65 12.12 9.65
N VAL A 142 11.67 11.44 10.25
CA VAL A 142 10.67 12.05 11.13
C VAL A 142 10.36 11.14 12.31
N ASP A 143 10.07 11.76 13.45
CA ASP A 143 9.73 11.11 14.71
C ASP A 143 8.37 11.60 15.20
N ILE A 144 7.61 10.70 15.82
CA ILE A 144 6.38 11.01 16.56
C ILE A 144 6.71 10.85 18.04
N SER A 145 6.39 11.85 18.86
CA SER A 145 6.62 11.78 20.30
C SER A 145 5.31 11.97 21.06
N ILE A 146 4.89 10.95 21.80
CA ILE A 146 3.71 11.00 22.65
C ILE A 146 4.13 10.63 24.07
N PRO A 147 3.89 11.50 25.08
CA PRO A 147 4.25 11.20 26.47
C PRO A 147 3.71 9.85 26.94
N GLY A 148 4.57 9.02 27.50
CA GLY A 148 4.20 7.70 28.02
C GLY A 148 3.82 6.68 26.93
N LEU A 149 4.25 6.89 25.68
CA LEU A 149 4.15 5.92 24.60
C LEU A 149 5.51 5.77 23.91
N TYR A 150 5.97 4.53 23.80
CA TYR A 150 7.14 4.22 23.00
C TYR A 150 6.70 3.96 21.56
N ILE A 151 7.26 4.73 20.62
CA ILE A 151 7.00 4.63 19.19
C ILE A 151 8.35 4.43 18.49
N GLN A 152 8.46 3.37 17.71
CA GLN A 152 9.68 3.02 17.02
C GLN A 152 9.64 3.52 15.58
N ARG A 153 10.80 3.84 15.01
CA ARG A 153 10.93 3.98 13.55
C ARG A 153 11.25 2.63 12.94
N SER A 154 10.78 2.42 11.71
CA SER A 154 11.09 1.20 10.95
C SER A 154 12.60 1.01 10.78
N GLY A 155 13.34 2.10 10.54
CA GLY A 155 14.79 2.11 10.34
C GLY A 155 15.25 1.35 9.09
N GLY A 156 14.35 1.07 8.14
CA GLY A 156 14.66 0.31 6.92
C GLY A 156 14.74 1.20 5.68
N ASN A 157 15.28 0.64 4.60
CA ASN A 157 15.09 1.18 3.26
C ASN A 157 13.70 0.83 2.70
N ALA A 158 13.35 1.34 1.52
CA ALA A 158 12.03 1.13 0.92
C ALA A 158 11.61 -0.36 0.80
N MET A 159 12.53 -1.26 0.46
CA MET A 159 12.21 -2.69 0.35
C MET A 159 12.03 -3.30 1.74
N GLU A 160 12.92 -2.99 2.69
CA GLU A 160 12.81 -3.47 4.07
C GLU A 160 11.52 -2.97 4.74
N ASP A 161 11.18 -1.70 4.55
CA ASP A 161 9.98 -1.08 5.10
C ASP A 161 8.72 -1.69 4.51
N LEU A 162 8.71 -2.04 3.22
CA LEU A 162 7.58 -2.72 2.60
C LEU A 162 7.32 -4.08 3.28
N VAL A 163 8.38 -4.86 3.51
CA VAL A 163 8.27 -6.18 4.16
C VAL A 163 7.98 -6.05 5.66
N ARG A 164 8.59 -5.08 6.35
CA ARG A 164 8.33 -4.84 7.78
C ARG A 164 6.91 -4.35 8.01
N MET A 165 6.39 -3.47 7.15
CA MET A 165 5.00 -3.01 7.19
C MET A 165 4.03 -4.16 6.91
N SER A 166 4.36 -5.09 6.00
CA SER A 166 3.55 -6.28 5.77
C SER A 166 3.54 -7.26 6.94
N MET A 167 4.35 -7.05 7.98
CA MET A 167 4.32 -7.83 9.23
C MET A 167 3.44 -7.19 10.32
N CYS A 168 2.86 -6.02 10.06
CA CYS A 168 1.93 -5.36 10.98
C CYS A 168 0.55 -6.04 10.93
N HIS A 169 -0.21 -5.90 12.02
CA HIS A 169 -1.60 -6.35 12.08
C HIS A 169 -2.54 -5.28 11.51
N TYR A 170 -2.22 -4.00 11.78
CA TYR A 170 -2.95 -2.85 11.28
C TYR A 170 -1.98 -1.86 10.63
N ILE A 171 -2.43 -1.17 9.59
CA ILE A 171 -1.71 -0.08 8.95
C ILE A 171 -2.65 1.13 8.85
N ALA A 172 -2.17 2.31 9.24
CA ALA A 172 -2.89 3.57 9.08
C ALA A 172 -1.99 4.63 8.44
N GLY A 173 -2.51 5.39 7.49
CA GLY A 173 -1.77 6.47 6.82
C GLY A 173 -2.54 7.08 5.65
N PRO A 174 -1.95 8.00 4.88
CA PRO A 174 -2.61 8.54 3.69
C PRO A 174 -2.74 7.48 2.58
N PRO A 175 -3.66 7.67 1.62
CA PRO A 175 -3.76 6.81 0.44
C PRO A 175 -2.42 6.63 -0.26
N SER A 176 -1.93 5.39 -0.32
CA SER A 176 -0.65 5.08 -0.93
C SER A 176 -0.59 3.64 -1.42
N THR A 177 -0.12 3.45 -2.66
CA THR A 177 0.17 2.13 -3.24
C THR A 177 1.17 1.34 -2.40
N PHE A 178 2.08 2.01 -1.69
CA PHE A 178 3.04 1.35 -0.80
C PHE A 178 2.33 0.61 0.35
N SER A 179 1.43 1.30 1.04
CA SER A 179 0.63 0.71 2.12
C SER A 179 -0.37 -0.34 1.62
N ILE A 180 -0.93 -0.16 0.42
CA ILE A 180 -1.81 -1.15 -0.23
C ILE A 180 -1.02 -2.43 -0.48
N CYS A 181 0.16 -2.35 -1.08
CA CYS A 181 1.00 -3.52 -1.36
C CYS A 181 1.40 -4.26 -0.07
N ALA A 182 1.83 -3.53 0.96
CA ALA A 182 2.18 -4.11 2.25
C ALA A 182 0.99 -4.84 2.90
N ALA A 183 -0.19 -4.20 2.93
CA ALA A 183 -1.41 -4.78 3.47
C ALA A 183 -1.90 -5.98 2.66
N PHE A 184 -1.85 -5.90 1.33
CA PHE A 184 -2.29 -6.97 0.44
C PHE A 184 -1.45 -8.23 0.59
N VAL A 185 -0.12 -8.10 0.64
CA VAL A 185 0.81 -9.23 0.83
C VAL A 185 0.82 -9.73 2.27
N GLY A 186 0.73 -8.81 3.23
CA GLY A 186 0.85 -9.09 4.67
C GLY A 186 -0.44 -9.46 5.38
N HIS A 187 -1.59 -9.31 4.72
CA HIS A 187 -2.93 -9.43 5.32
C HIS A 187 -3.21 -8.43 6.45
N ALA A 188 -2.46 -7.33 6.51
CA ALA A 188 -2.72 -6.28 7.50
C ALA A 188 -4.05 -5.57 7.18
N LEU A 189 -4.81 -5.23 8.22
CA LEU A 189 -6.00 -4.41 8.04
C LEU A 189 -5.58 -2.95 7.84
N LEU A 190 -6.04 -2.34 6.74
CA LEU A 190 -5.58 -1.03 6.28
C LEU A 190 -6.67 0.03 6.47
N TYR A 191 -6.27 1.18 6.99
CA TYR A 191 -7.07 2.40 7.01
C TYR A 191 -6.36 3.53 6.27
N HIS A 192 -7.07 4.17 5.33
CA HIS A 192 -6.59 5.34 4.62
C HIS A 192 -7.21 6.63 5.13
N MET A 193 -6.35 7.54 5.59
CA MET A 193 -6.73 8.88 6.03
C MET A 193 -6.92 9.80 4.83
N HIS A 194 -8.18 10.07 4.48
CA HIS A 194 -8.51 11.01 3.40
C HIS A 194 -8.52 12.47 3.83
N TYR A 195 -8.53 12.74 5.15
CA TYR A 195 -8.48 14.07 5.73
C TYR A 195 -7.58 14.11 6.98
N ALA A 196 -7.06 15.29 7.32
CA ALA A 196 -6.23 15.48 8.53
C ALA A 196 -7.00 15.25 9.85
N THR A 197 -8.34 15.22 9.79
CA THR A 197 -9.22 14.94 10.93
C THR A 197 -9.73 13.49 10.95
N SER A 198 -9.31 12.64 10.01
CA SER A 198 -9.70 11.24 9.94
C SER A 198 -9.26 10.48 11.18
N MET A 199 -10.21 9.87 11.88
CA MET A 199 -9.99 9.02 13.06
C MET A 199 -10.76 7.71 12.88
N PRO A 200 -10.09 6.56 12.73
CA PRO A 200 -10.76 5.30 12.43
C PRO A 200 -11.47 4.69 13.64
N ALA A 201 -12.63 4.10 13.43
CA ALA A 201 -13.13 2.99 14.24
C ALA A 201 -12.42 1.68 13.85
N LEU A 202 -12.49 0.65 14.70
CA LEU A 202 -11.78 -0.61 14.44
C LEU A 202 -12.32 -1.32 13.18
N GLU A 203 -13.62 -1.20 12.92
CA GLU A 203 -14.32 -1.78 11.78
C GLU A 203 -14.00 -1.09 10.45
N GLU A 204 -13.41 0.11 10.49
CA GLU A 204 -12.98 0.85 9.30
C GLU A 204 -11.60 0.39 8.80
N PHE A 205 -10.86 -0.41 9.58
CA PHE A 205 -9.69 -1.10 9.09
C PHE A 205 -10.11 -2.33 8.28
N GLN A 206 -9.76 -2.36 7.00
CA GLN A 206 -10.25 -3.38 6.08
C GLN A 206 -9.13 -4.21 5.49
N GLU A 207 -9.40 -5.49 5.24
CA GLU A 207 -8.49 -6.33 4.47
C GLU A 207 -8.44 -5.85 3.02
N VAL A 208 -7.22 -5.71 2.49
CA VAL A 208 -7.02 -5.43 1.07
C VAL A 208 -7.10 -6.75 0.30
N VAL A 209 -8.27 -7.00 -0.31
CA VAL A 209 -8.51 -8.17 -1.17
C VAL A 209 -8.27 -7.87 -2.65
N SER A 210 -8.24 -6.60 -3.03
CA SER A 210 -8.07 -6.12 -4.40
C SER A 210 -7.65 -4.65 -4.45
N PHE A 211 -7.09 -4.19 -5.57
CA PHE A 211 -6.69 -2.81 -5.83
C PHE A 211 -6.56 -2.50 -7.33
#